data_AF-A0A2V8ZSP2-F1
#
_entry.id   AF-A0A2V8ZSP2-F1
#
_cell.length_a   1.000
_cell.length_b   1.000
_cell.length_c   1.000
_cell.angle_alpha   90.00
_cell.angle_beta   90.00
_cell.angle_gamma   90.00
#
_symmetry.space_group_name_H-M   'P 1'
#
loop_
_entity.id
_entity.type
_entity.pdbx_description
1 polymer ?
#
loop_
_entity_poly.entity_id
_entity_poly.type
_entity_poly.pdbx_seq_one_letter_code
_entity_poly.pdbx_strand_id
1 'polypeptide(L)'
;MSTQPNSVKRFIAYFSMEIALENAMPSYSGGLGVLAGDTIRAAADLHLPMVALSLLYRKGYFTQRLAEDGSQTEEPVDWRVDDFLTEEPARASVPIENRRLELRCWRYSVKGVHGFEVPVYFLDADLPSNSEFDRNLTGSLYGGDSYYRLCQEVVLGIGGVRMLRALGYNDLTRFHMNEGHAGLLSLELLGEEAQKAGRTSIRGEDIEKVRGKCVFTTHTPVPAGHDRFPVEYLTRVFPGQLNFFDLSDATAADLVKRILQAEQNVSGLLDAARQGASVNMTQLALSLSTYVNGVAKQHGETSRQMFPEVPIEAITNGVHAGTWTCPAFRQLFDRYIPTWREDNFSLRSALGLPAEDVWAAHLIAKHELLEVVRTKTGLHLDSEVFTVGFARRATGYKRADLILSDLDRLRQIAKDAGQFQIIFAGKAHPNDAGGKDIIGRIYKAKKALRKNVPIVFLDDYNLELGGKMTSGVDLWLNTPQFPLEASGTSGMKAALNGVPSLSILDGWWVEGHIEGVTGWSIGEPRRGPGSAAPADNQAEAESLYSKLESIILPLYYGERHRFLEVMQHAIAINGSFFNTQRMVQQYITDAYLR
;
A
#
# COMPACT_ATOMS: atom_id res chain seq x y z
N MET A 1 -10.86 -27.81 -26.99
CA MET A 1 -9.86 -26.85 -27.50
C MET A 1 -9.42 -26.01 -26.32
N SER A 2 -8.24 -26.28 -25.76
CA SER A 2 -7.71 -25.51 -24.63
C SER A 2 -7.35 -24.11 -25.12
N THR A 3 -8.03 -23.09 -24.60
CA THR A 3 -7.64 -21.69 -24.75
C THR A 3 -6.19 -21.54 -24.27
N GLN A 4 -5.27 -21.16 -25.17
CA GLN A 4 -3.91 -20.85 -24.75
C GLN A 4 -3.98 -19.76 -23.68
N PRO A 5 -3.26 -19.90 -22.54
CA PRO A 5 -3.38 -18.98 -21.40
C PRO A 5 -2.92 -17.53 -21.65
N ASN A 6 -2.60 -17.15 -22.89
CA ASN A 6 -2.06 -15.85 -23.28
C ASN A 6 -2.51 -15.35 -24.67
N SER A 7 -3.81 -15.43 -25.00
CA SER A 7 -4.30 -14.96 -26.30
C SER A 7 -4.21 -13.44 -26.51
N VAL A 8 -4.08 -12.65 -25.43
CA VAL A 8 -3.95 -11.19 -25.46
C VAL A 8 -2.49 -10.80 -25.23
N LYS A 9 -1.91 -10.09 -26.21
CA LYS A 9 -0.56 -9.53 -26.10
C LYS A 9 -0.48 -8.54 -24.93
N ARG A 10 0.49 -8.71 -24.04
CA ARG A 10 0.77 -7.83 -22.89
C ARG A 10 2.02 -7.00 -23.14
N PHE A 11 2.00 -5.75 -22.70
CA PHE A 11 3.09 -4.80 -22.88
C PHE A 11 3.67 -4.28 -21.56
N ILE A 12 2.91 -4.38 -20.47
CA ILE A 12 3.28 -3.84 -19.16
C ILE A 12 3.42 -5.00 -18.18
N ALA A 13 4.54 -5.06 -17.48
CA ALA A 13 4.73 -5.94 -16.33
C ALA A 13 4.79 -5.11 -15.04
N TYR A 14 3.91 -5.40 -14.09
CA TYR A 14 3.82 -4.72 -12.80
C TYR A 14 4.38 -5.61 -11.69
N PHE A 15 5.42 -5.17 -11.00
CA PHE A 15 6.10 -5.93 -9.96
C PHE A 15 5.84 -5.31 -8.60
N SER A 16 5.40 -6.13 -7.64
CA SER A 16 5.29 -5.71 -6.25
C SER A 16 5.56 -6.85 -5.27
N MET A 17 6.18 -6.53 -4.14
CA MET A 17 6.41 -7.48 -3.04
C MET A 17 5.10 -7.94 -2.40
N GLU A 18 4.03 -7.14 -2.49
CA GLU A 18 2.70 -7.53 -1.98
C GLU A 18 1.58 -7.15 -2.95
N ILE A 19 0.53 -7.99 -3.02
CA ILE A 19 -0.68 -7.74 -3.81
C ILE A 19 -1.88 -8.31 -3.05
N ALA A 20 -2.86 -7.48 -2.71
CA ALA A 20 -4.07 -7.89 -2.01
C ALA A 20 -5.22 -8.21 -2.99
N LEU A 21 -5.45 -9.51 -3.25
CA LEU A 21 -6.47 -9.98 -4.21
C LEU A 21 -7.73 -10.49 -3.52
N GLU A 22 -7.57 -11.40 -2.56
CA GLU A 22 -8.65 -12.01 -1.79
C GLU A 22 -8.34 -11.91 -0.30
N ASN A 23 -9.37 -11.87 0.54
CA ASN A 23 -9.20 -11.75 1.99
C ASN A 23 -8.43 -12.94 2.58
N ALA A 24 -8.69 -14.15 2.07
CA ALA A 24 -8.07 -15.39 2.52
C ALA A 24 -6.69 -15.67 1.88
N MET A 25 -6.24 -14.84 0.92
CA MET A 25 -4.91 -14.94 0.34
C MET A 25 -3.95 -14.02 1.11
N PRO A 26 -2.95 -14.56 1.83
CA PRO A 26 -2.08 -13.76 2.68
C PRO A 26 -0.88 -13.18 1.90
N SER A 27 -1.15 -12.58 0.75
CA SER A 27 -0.16 -12.01 -0.17
C SER A 27 0.13 -10.53 0.06
N TYR A 28 -0.27 -9.99 1.22
CA TYR A 28 -0.07 -8.59 1.58
C TYR A 28 -0.02 -8.36 3.10
N SER A 29 0.53 -7.21 3.49
CA SER A 29 0.61 -6.76 4.88
C SER A 29 -0.06 -5.40 5.12
N GLY A 30 -0.12 -4.54 4.09
CA GLY A 30 -0.52 -3.15 4.29
C GLY A 30 -0.99 -2.42 3.04
N GLY A 31 -0.86 -1.10 3.07
CA GLY A 31 -1.42 -0.20 2.06
C GLY A 31 -0.79 -0.36 0.67
N LEU A 32 0.48 -0.76 0.58
CA LEU A 32 1.18 -0.97 -0.69
C LEU A 32 0.54 -2.11 -1.49
N GLY A 33 0.27 -3.24 -0.84
CA GLY A 33 -0.34 -4.41 -1.46
C GLY A 33 -1.82 -4.22 -1.76
N VAL A 34 -2.53 -3.47 -0.92
CA VAL A 34 -3.92 -3.09 -1.20
C VAL A 34 -3.99 -2.19 -2.43
N LEU A 35 -3.11 -1.19 -2.53
CA LEU A 35 -3.03 -0.35 -3.72
C LEU A 35 -2.65 -1.17 -4.96
N ALA A 36 -1.69 -2.09 -4.86
CA ALA A 36 -1.33 -2.96 -5.98
C ALA A 36 -2.53 -3.79 -6.47
N GLY A 37 -3.32 -4.35 -5.55
CA GLY A 37 -4.56 -5.05 -5.89
C GLY A 37 -5.59 -4.13 -6.58
N ASP A 38 -5.79 -2.92 -6.06
CA ASP A 38 -6.71 -1.94 -6.64
C ASP A 38 -6.26 -1.42 -8.02
N THR A 39 -4.94 -1.29 -8.23
CA THR A 39 -4.32 -0.96 -9.52
C THR A 39 -4.61 -2.05 -10.54
N ILE A 40 -4.45 -3.32 -10.16
CA ILE A 40 -4.67 -4.47 -11.06
C ILE A 40 -6.15 -4.60 -11.42
N ARG A 41 -7.07 -4.37 -10.47
CA ARG A 41 -8.51 -4.35 -10.74
C ARG A 41 -8.88 -3.25 -11.73
N ALA A 42 -8.41 -2.02 -11.50
CA ALA A 42 -8.64 -0.92 -12.44
C ALA A 42 -7.96 -1.15 -13.81
N ALA A 43 -6.79 -1.78 -13.85
CA ALA A 43 -6.17 -2.20 -15.11
C ALA A 43 -7.05 -3.20 -15.86
N ALA A 44 -7.70 -4.13 -15.14
CA ALA A 44 -8.64 -5.07 -15.73
C ALA A 44 -9.91 -4.37 -16.26
N ASP A 45 -10.47 -3.42 -15.51
CA ASP A 45 -11.64 -2.64 -15.94
C ASP A 45 -11.33 -1.80 -17.19
N LEU A 46 -10.13 -1.20 -17.24
CA LEU A 46 -9.67 -0.36 -18.34
C LEU A 46 -9.11 -1.15 -19.53
N HIS A 47 -9.16 -2.48 -19.51
CA HIS A 47 -8.57 -3.36 -20.54
C HIS A 47 -7.09 -3.10 -20.80
N LEU A 48 -6.34 -2.68 -19.77
CA LEU A 48 -4.92 -2.41 -19.89
C LEU A 48 -4.16 -3.75 -20.10
N PRO A 49 -3.40 -3.93 -21.20
CA PRO A 49 -2.64 -5.14 -21.48
C PRO A 49 -1.43 -5.32 -20.53
N MET A 50 -1.74 -5.59 -19.27
CA MET A 50 -0.83 -5.76 -18.14
C MET A 50 -0.74 -7.23 -17.72
N VAL A 51 0.41 -7.60 -17.17
CA VAL A 51 0.65 -8.78 -16.32
C VAL A 51 1.27 -8.31 -15.01
N ALA A 52 0.93 -8.94 -13.88
CA ALA A 52 1.50 -8.60 -12.59
C ALA A 52 2.30 -9.76 -11.97
N LEU A 53 3.31 -9.44 -11.16
CA LEU A 53 4.12 -10.40 -10.42
C LEU A 53 4.28 -10.01 -8.95
N SER A 54 4.28 -11.06 -8.12
CA SER A 54 4.66 -11.02 -6.72
C SER A 54 5.26 -12.35 -6.29
N LEU A 55 5.62 -12.47 -5.02
CA LEU A 55 6.00 -13.74 -4.40
C LEU A 55 4.77 -14.41 -3.79
N LEU A 56 4.72 -15.73 -3.85
CA LEU A 56 3.80 -16.50 -3.02
C LEU A 56 4.34 -16.51 -1.59
N TYR A 57 3.48 -16.35 -0.59
CA TYR A 57 3.85 -16.48 0.82
C TYR A 57 3.09 -17.62 1.47
N ARG A 58 3.78 -18.72 1.77
CA ARG A 58 3.20 -19.92 2.38
C ARG A 58 2.65 -19.68 3.78
N LYS A 59 3.22 -18.72 4.51
CA LYS A 59 2.87 -18.36 5.89
C LYS A 59 2.29 -16.94 6.01
N GLY A 60 2.23 -16.21 4.89
CA GLY A 60 1.72 -14.85 4.87
C GLY A 60 2.58 -13.82 5.59
N TYR A 61 1.95 -12.71 5.99
CA TYR A 61 2.51 -11.78 6.97
C TYR A 61 2.41 -12.39 8.38
N PHE A 62 1.20 -12.47 8.93
CA PHE A 62 0.81 -13.27 10.10
C PHE A 62 -0.68 -13.07 10.42
N THR A 63 -1.28 -14.03 11.13
CA THR A 63 -2.53 -13.89 11.87
C THR A 63 -2.23 -13.26 13.22
N GLN A 64 -2.93 -12.17 13.54
CA GLN A 64 -2.77 -11.45 14.81
C GLN A 64 -3.67 -12.07 15.89
N ARG A 65 -3.12 -12.29 17.08
CA ARG A 65 -3.91 -12.55 18.29
C ARG A 65 -3.61 -11.48 19.33
N LEU A 66 -4.65 -11.04 20.05
CA LEU A 66 -4.53 -10.12 21.17
C LEU A 66 -4.96 -10.81 22.47
N ALA A 67 -4.15 -10.64 23.51
CA ALA A 67 -4.55 -10.94 24.89
C ALA A 67 -5.49 -9.87 25.46
N GLU A 68 -6.05 -10.11 26.65
CA GLU A 68 -6.97 -9.17 27.32
C GLU A 68 -6.35 -7.80 27.65
N ASP A 69 -5.03 -7.72 27.78
CA ASP A 69 -4.28 -6.50 28.04
C ASP A 69 -3.79 -5.77 26.77
N GLY A 70 -4.07 -6.33 25.60
CA GLY A 70 -3.63 -5.82 24.30
C GLY A 70 -2.28 -6.35 23.83
N SER A 71 -1.65 -7.28 24.54
CA SER A 71 -0.42 -7.93 24.09
C SER A 71 -0.66 -8.70 22.79
N GLN A 72 0.13 -8.37 21.76
CA GLN A 72 0.04 -8.99 20.44
C GLN A 72 0.96 -10.22 20.33
N THR A 73 0.42 -11.31 19.80
CA THR A 73 1.20 -12.45 19.30
C THR A 73 0.89 -12.71 17.82
N GLU A 74 1.88 -13.30 17.14
CA GLU A 74 1.84 -13.53 15.69
C GLU A 74 1.88 -15.03 15.38
N GLU A 75 0.91 -15.50 14.60
CA GLU A 75 0.81 -16.89 14.14
C GLU A 75 0.96 -16.93 12.61
N PRO A 76 1.61 -17.96 12.03
CA PRO A 76 1.59 -18.18 10.59
C PRO A 76 0.16 -18.28 10.06
N VAL A 77 -0.11 -17.69 8.89
CA VAL A 77 -1.40 -17.88 8.22
C VAL A 77 -1.44 -19.26 7.59
N ASP A 78 -2.45 -20.05 7.92
CA ASP A 78 -2.72 -21.34 7.27
C ASP A 78 -3.68 -21.14 6.10
N TRP A 79 -3.26 -21.54 4.90
CA TRP A 79 -4.07 -21.46 3.70
C TRP A 79 -3.63 -22.49 2.66
N ARG A 80 -4.57 -22.91 1.83
CA ARG A 80 -4.33 -23.84 0.73
C ARG A 80 -4.22 -23.07 -0.57
N VAL A 81 -3.03 -23.10 -1.16
CA VAL A 81 -2.72 -22.34 -2.38
C VAL A 81 -3.65 -22.72 -3.54
N ASP A 82 -3.90 -24.00 -3.73
CA ASP A 82 -4.71 -24.57 -4.82
C ASP A 82 -6.19 -24.17 -4.74
N ASP A 83 -6.67 -23.70 -3.58
CA ASP A 83 -8.06 -23.22 -3.44
C ASP A 83 -8.27 -21.86 -4.14
N PHE A 84 -7.18 -21.12 -4.42
CA PHE A 84 -7.22 -19.79 -5.04
C PHE A 84 -6.43 -19.67 -6.33
N LEU A 85 -5.34 -20.42 -6.45
CA LEU A 85 -4.35 -20.26 -7.51
C LEU A 85 -4.20 -21.52 -8.36
N THR A 86 -3.91 -21.34 -9.65
CA THR A 86 -3.59 -22.44 -10.57
C THR A 86 -2.08 -22.49 -10.82
N GLU A 87 -1.43 -23.63 -10.60
CA GLU A 87 0.00 -23.78 -10.94
C GLU A 87 0.20 -23.76 -12.46
N GLU A 88 1.18 -22.98 -12.93
CA GLU A 88 1.57 -22.97 -14.34
C GLU A 88 2.70 -23.97 -14.60
N PRO A 89 2.80 -24.56 -15.81
CA PRO A 89 3.88 -25.48 -16.16
C PRO A 89 5.24 -24.78 -16.30
N ALA A 90 5.27 -23.46 -16.46
CA ALA A 90 6.50 -22.69 -16.60
C ALA A 90 7.40 -22.83 -15.35
N ARG A 91 8.71 -22.90 -15.59
CA ARG A 91 9.74 -22.96 -14.55
C ARG A 91 10.82 -21.93 -14.87
N ALA A 92 11.42 -21.38 -13.83
CA ALA A 92 12.57 -20.49 -13.94
C ALA A 92 13.60 -20.88 -12.87
N SER A 93 14.84 -20.42 -13.04
CA SER A 93 15.89 -20.65 -12.05
C SER A 93 16.77 -19.42 -11.89
N VAL A 94 17.21 -19.16 -10.67
CA VAL A 94 18.11 -18.05 -10.32
C VAL A 94 19.37 -18.59 -9.65
N PRO A 95 20.58 -18.19 -10.08
CA PRO A 95 21.79 -18.51 -9.34
C PRO A 95 21.82 -17.73 -8.02
N ILE A 96 22.01 -18.44 -6.91
CA ILE A 96 22.25 -17.85 -5.59
C ILE A 96 23.46 -18.57 -5.02
N GLU A 97 24.52 -17.82 -4.73
CA GLU A 97 25.82 -18.35 -4.31
C GLU A 97 26.37 -19.35 -5.36
N ASN A 98 26.60 -20.60 -4.95
CA ASN A 98 27.11 -21.69 -5.79
C ASN A 98 26.02 -22.70 -6.17
N ARG A 99 24.74 -22.33 -6.04
CA ARG A 99 23.60 -23.22 -6.24
C ARG A 99 22.53 -22.56 -7.11
N ARG A 100 21.67 -23.39 -7.68
CA ARG A 100 20.54 -22.96 -8.51
C ARG A 100 19.26 -23.06 -7.68
N LEU A 101 18.59 -21.93 -7.51
CA LEU A 101 17.26 -21.87 -6.92
C LEU A 101 16.23 -22.09 -8.04
N GLU A 102 15.48 -23.18 -7.96
CA GLU A 102 14.40 -23.47 -8.90
C GLU A 102 13.10 -22.78 -8.46
N LEU A 103 12.31 -22.30 -9.41
CA LEU A 103 11.07 -21.57 -9.16
C LEU A 103 9.93 -22.16 -9.98
N ARG A 104 8.78 -22.33 -9.33
CA ARG A 104 7.48 -22.48 -10.01
C ARG A 104 6.69 -21.18 -9.90
N CYS A 105 5.59 -21.07 -10.63
CA CYS A 105 4.67 -19.95 -10.46
C CYS A 105 3.21 -20.41 -10.45
N TRP A 106 2.41 -19.59 -9.78
CA TRP A 106 0.98 -19.76 -9.59
C TRP A 106 0.23 -18.58 -10.19
N ARG A 107 -0.89 -18.80 -10.86
CA ARG A 107 -1.70 -17.77 -11.52
C ARG A 107 -3.01 -17.53 -10.78
N TYR A 108 -3.32 -16.24 -10.57
CA TYR A 108 -4.65 -15.72 -10.31
C TYR A 108 -5.08 -14.84 -11.50
N SER A 109 -6.35 -14.83 -11.88
CA SER A 109 -6.85 -13.96 -12.95
C SER A 109 -7.83 -12.94 -12.39
N VAL A 110 -7.41 -11.66 -12.35
CA VAL A 110 -8.29 -10.57 -11.93
C VAL A 110 -9.18 -10.19 -13.11
N LYS A 111 -10.49 -10.30 -12.93
CA LYS A 111 -11.47 -10.01 -13.97
C LYS A 111 -12.12 -8.64 -13.73
N GLY A 112 -12.00 -7.76 -14.72
CA GLY A 112 -12.64 -6.44 -14.69
C GLY A 112 -14.13 -6.50 -15.03
N VAL A 113 -14.82 -5.37 -14.91
CA VAL A 113 -16.27 -5.22 -15.13
C VAL A 113 -16.72 -5.63 -16.54
N HIS A 114 -15.85 -5.51 -17.54
CA HIS A 114 -16.11 -5.92 -18.93
C HIS A 114 -15.62 -7.33 -19.26
N GLY A 115 -15.15 -8.06 -18.25
CA GLY A 115 -14.68 -9.44 -18.38
C GLY A 115 -13.24 -9.60 -18.88
N PHE A 116 -12.52 -8.51 -19.13
CA PHE A 116 -11.09 -8.58 -19.41
C PHE A 116 -10.31 -9.04 -18.17
N GLU A 117 -9.34 -9.90 -18.39
CA GLU A 117 -8.56 -10.50 -17.31
C GLU A 117 -7.13 -9.94 -17.31
N VAL A 118 -6.62 -9.63 -16.12
CA VAL A 118 -5.20 -9.35 -15.88
C VAL A 118 -4.63 -10.51 -15.06
N PRO A 119 -3.67 -11.28 -15.62
CA PRO A 119 -3.04 -12.36 -14.88
C PRO A 119 -2.05 -11.80 -13.85
N VAL A 120 -2.11 -12.37 -12.64
CA VAL A 120 -1.17 -12.13 -11.54
C VAL A 120 -0.43 -13.42 -11.25
N TYR A 121 0.88 -13.40 -11.36
CA TYR A 121 1.73 -14.56 -11.09
C TYR A 121 2.45 -14.43 -9.75
N PHE A 122 2.38 -15.49 -8.95
CA PHE A 122 3.06 -15.61 -7.67
C PHE A 122 4.19 -16.62 -7.78
N LEU A 123 5.43 -16.17 -7.61
CA LEU A 123 6.61 -17.04 -7.65
C LEU A 123 6.73 -17.83 -6.36
N ASP A 124 7.06 -19.11 -6.47
CA ASP A 124 7.20 -20.00 -5.32
C ASP A 124 8.49 -20.84 -5.40
N ALA A 125 9.27 -20.76 -4.33
CA ALA A 125 10.51 -21.50 -4.14
C ALA A 125 10.29 -22.81 -3.35
N ASP A 126 9.08 -23.09 -2.86
CA ASP A 126 8.75 -24.33 -2.14
C ASP A 126 8.67 -25.52 -3.10
N LEU A 127 9.85 -26.00 -3.52
CA LEU A 127 10.07 -27.15 -4.38
C LEU A 127 11.01 -28.15 -3.68
N PRO A 128 10.79 -29.47 -3.82
CA PRO A 128 11.67 -30.48 -3.22
C PRO A 128 13.13 -30.43 -3.71
N SER A 129 13.37 -29.85 -4.89
CA SER A 129 14.71 -29.66 -5.46
C SER A 129 15.53 -28.57 -4.76
N ASN A 130 14.87 -27.70 -4.00
CA ASN A 130 15.49 -26.58 -3.30
C ASN A 130 15.85 -26.96 -1.86
N SER A 131 16.88 -26.31 -1.31
CA SER A 131 17.23 -26.50 0.11
C SER A 131 16.12 -25.99 1.05
N GLU A 132 16.14 -26.41 2.31
CA GLU A 132 15.15 -25.94 3.29
C GLU A 132 15.17 -24.41 3.46
N PHE A 133 16.36 -23.80 3.46
CA PHE A 133 16.50 -22.34 3.49
C PHE A 133 15.81 -21.68 2.30
N ASP A 134 16.02 -22.22 1.10
CA ASP A 134 15.48 -21.69 -0.14
C ASP A 134 13.97 -21.80 -0.25
N ARG A 135 13.43 -22.95 0.15
CA ARG A 135 11.98 -23.16 0.20
C ARG A 135 11.31 -22.13 1.10
N ASN A 136 12.00 -21.70 2.15
CA ASN A 136 11.49 -20.67 3.06
C ASN A 136 11.63 -19.25 2.50
N LEU A 137 12.30 -18.97 1.37
CA LEU A 137 12.33 -17.63 0.76
C LEU A 137 10.92 -17.14 0.36
N THR A 138 10.01 -18.07 0.06
CA THR A 138 8.58 -17.82 -0.18
C THR A 138 7.71 -18.23 1.02
N GLY A 139 8.30 -18.22 2.21
CA GLY A 139 7.65 -18.51 3.49
C GLY A 139 6.84 -17.33 4.00
N SER A 140 7.51 -16.29 4.51
CA SER A 140 6.87 -15.14 5.17
C SER A 140 7.13 -13.83 4.43
N LEU A 141 6.11 -12.98 4.36
CA LEU A 141 6.22 -11.62 3.85
C LEU A 141 6.97 -10.75 4.87
N TYR A 142 8.02 -10.06 4.42
CA TYR A 142 8.91 -9.26 5.28
C TYR A 142 9.53 -10.04 6.46
N GLY A 143 9.73 -11.35 6.29
CA GLY A 143 10.38 -12.20 7.28
C GLY A 143 11.90 -12.20 7.20
N GLY A 144 12.52 -13.02 8.05
CA GLY A 144 13.96 -13.31 8.04
C GLY A 144 14.85 -12.14 8.44
N ASP A 145 16.13 -12.25 8.09
CA ASP A 145 17.13 -11.21 8.26
C ASP A 145 17.37 -10.42 6.96
N SER A 146 18.30 -9.47 6.98
CA SER A 146 18.62 -8.66 5.80
C SER A 146 19.13 -9.48 4.61
N TYR A 147 19.80 -10.61 4.82
CA TYR A 147 20.26 -11.47 3.73
C TYR A 147 19.10 -12.24 3.09
N TYR A 148 18.20 -12.77 3.92
CA TYR A 148 16.94 -13.38 3.49
C TYR A 148 16.11 -12.39 2.67
N ARG A 149 15.99 -11.14 3.12
CA ARG A 149 15.27 -10.07 2.41
C ARG A 149 15.89 -9.78 1.04
N LEU A 150 17.21 -9.67 0.94
CA LEU A 150 17.87 -9.55 -0.36
C LEU A 150 17.55 -10.73 -1.28
N CYS A 151 17.57 -11.96 -0.75
CA CYS A 151 17.24 -13.15 -1.54
C CYS A 151 15.77 -13.12 -2.04
N GLN A 152 14.83 -12.60 -1.25
CA GLN A 152 13.44 -12.39 -1.71
C GLN A 152 13.39 -11.40 -2.88
N GLU A 153 14.14 -10.29 -2.81
CA GLU A 153 14.20 -9.31 -3.90
C GLU A 153 14.87 -9.87 -5.15
N VAL A 154 15.84 -10.77 -5.00
CA VAL A 154 16.45 -11.52 -6.11
C VAL A 154 15.42 -12.43 -6.79
N VAL A 155 14.61 -13.15 -6.00
CA VAL A 155 13.52 -13.98 -6.54
C VAL A 155 12.49 -13.12 -7.25
N LEU A 156 12.04 -12.01 -6.64
CA LEU A 156 11.03 -11.14 -7.22
C LEU A 156 11.52 -10.47 -8.50
N GLY A 157 12.69 -9.82 -8.44
CA GLY A 157 13.22 -9.04 -9.55
C GLY A 157 13.77 -9.91 -10.68
N ILE A 158 14.85 -10.63 -10.40
CA ILE A 158 15.55 -11.46 -11.39
C ILE A 158 14.70 -12.69 -11.75
N GLY A 159 14.25 -13.43 -10.72
CA GLY A 159 13.42 -14.62 -10.92
C GLY A 159 12.10 -14.30 -11.62
N GLY A 160 11.49 -13.13 -11.33
CA GLY A 160 10.26 -12.69 -11.99
C GLY A 160 10.43 -12.35 -13.46
N VAL A 161 11.51 -11.66 -13.86
CA VAL A 161 11.80 -11.42 -15.29
C VAL A 161 12.00 -12.76 -16.01
N ARG A 162 12.80 -13.68 -15.45
CA ARG A 162 13.01 -15.00 -16.06
C ARG A 162 11.72 -15.82 -16.16
N MET A 163 10.87 -15.78 -15.14
CA MET A 163 9.57 -16.45 -15.17
C MET A 163 8.65 -15.85 -16.24
N LEU A 164 8.63 -14.52 -16.40
CA LEU A 164 7.89 -13.88 -17.47
C LEU A 164 8.34 -14.36 -18.86
N ARG A 165 9.65 -14.50 -19.09
CA ARG A 165 10.18 -15.08 -20.35
C ARG A 165 9.72 -16.53 -20.52
N ALA A 166 9.79 -17.35 -19.47
CA ALA A 166 9.35 -18.75 -19.50
C ALA A 166 7.84 -18.89 -19.76
N LEU A 167 7.03 -17.92 -19.32
CA LEU A 167 5.59 -17.81 -19.60
C LEU A 167 5.28 -17.25 -21.00
N GLY A 168 6.30 -16.86 -21.77
CA GLY A 168 6.18 -16.36 -23.14
C GLY A 168 6.02 -14.84 -23.26
N TYR A 169 6.15 -14.07 -22.18
CA TYR A 169 6.08 -12.60 -22.21
C TYR A 169 7.40 -11.98 -22.67
N ASN A 170 7.69 -12.08 -23.97
CA ASN A 170 8.94 -11.60 -24.58
C ASN A 170 8.84 -10.14 -25.10
N ASP A 171 7.63 -9.64 -25.33
CA ASP A 171 7.37 -8.35 -25.99
C ASP A 171 6.99 -7.23 -25.01
N LEU A 172 7.38 -7.36 -23.73
CA LEU A 172 7.11 -6.35 -22.71
C LEU A 172 7.92 -5.08 -22.97
N THR A 173 7.25 -3.93 -23.01
CA THR A 173 7.84 -2.62 -23.27
C THR A 173 7.98 -1.77 -22.01
N ARG A 174 7.23 -2.10 -20.95
CA ARG A 174 7.25 -1.40 -19.66
C ARG A 174 7.34 -2.37 -18.49
N PHE A 175 8.21 -2.04 -17.53
CA PHE A 175 8.40 -2.72 -16.26
C PHE A 175 8.16 -1.71 -15.13
N HIS A 176 7.04 -1.84 -14.45
CA HIS A 176 6.66 -0.98 -13.33
C HIS A 176 7.12 -1.63 -12.02
N MET A 177 8.02 -0.94 -11.32
CA MET A 177 8.51 -1.29 -9.98
C MET A 177 7.70 -0.53 -8.91
N ASN A 178 6.87 -1.25 -8.17
CA ASN A 178 6.10 -0.70 -7.05
C ASN A 178 6.92 -0.80 -5.75
N GLU A 179 7.63 0.28 -5.41
CA GLU A 179 8.68 0.37 -4.40
C GLU A 179 9.99 -0.38 -4.76
N GLY A 180 11.08 -0.05 -4.06
CA GLY A 180 12.45 -0.49 -4.36
C GLY A 180 12.66 -2.01 -4.34
N HIS A 181 11.74 -2.77 -3.74
CA HIS A 181 11.81 -4.23 -3.61
C HIS A 181 11.95 -4.98 -4.95
N ALA A 182 11.47 -4.38 -6.03
CA ALA A 182 11.54 -4.95 -7.37
C ALA A 182 12.77 -4.47 -8.16
N GLY A 183 13.63 -3.63 -7.55
CA GLY A 183 14.74 -2.94 -8.21
C GLY A 183 15.71 -3.87 -8.95
N LEU A 184 15.93 -5.09 -8.44
CA LEU A 184 16.83 -6.07 -9.08
C LEU A 184 16.32 -6.59 -10.43
N LEU A 185 15.05 -6.36 -10.81
CA LEU A 185 14.58 -6.68 -12.17
C LEU A 185 15.38 -5.91 -13.22
N SER A 186 15.79 -4.68 -12.88
CA SER A 186 16.55 -3.83 -13.79
C SER A 186 17.92 -4.43 -14.12
N LEU A 187 18.55 -5.16 -13.19
CA LEU A 187 19.82 -5.84 -13.44
C LEU A 187 19.69 -7.01 -14.40
N GLU A 188 18.60 -7.79 -14.32
CA GLU A 188 18.34 -8.85 -15.29
C GLU A 188 18.07 -8.26 -16.69
N LEU A 189 17.32 -7.15 -16.78
CA LEU A 189 17.10 -6.45 -18.04
C LEU A 189 18.40 -5.88 -18.64
N LEU A 190 19.31 -5.36 -17.81
CA LEU A 190 20.64 -4.91 -18.27
C LEU A 190 21.45 -6.09 -18.82
N GLY A 191 21.41 -7.24 -18.15
CA GLY A 191 22.02 -8.48 -18.63
C GLY A 191 21.46 -8.92 -19.99
N GLU A 192 20.13 -8.87 -20.18
CA GLU A 192 19.50 -9.18 -21.47
C GLU A 192 19.98 -8.24 -22.59
N GLU A 193 20.09 -6.93 -22.33
CA GLU A 193 20.54 -5.96 -23.34
C GLU A 193 22.03 -6.12 -23.69
N ALA A 194 22.89 -6.32 -22.70
CA ALA A 194 24.30 -6.59 -22.92
C ALA A 194 24.50 -7.90 -23.73
N GLN A 195 23.73 -8.95 -23.40
CA GLN A 195 23.78 -10.22 -24.12
C GLN A 195 23.32 -10.06 -25.59
N LYS A 196 22.25 -9.30 -25.86
CA LYS A 196 21.81 -8.99 -27.23
C LYS A 196 22.90 -8.26 -28.03
N ALA A 197 23.72 -7.46 -27.36
CA ALA A 197 24.88 -6.78 -27.94
C ALA A 197 26.14 -7.67 -28.03
N GLY A 198 26.07 -8.94 -27.62
CA GLY A 198 27.22 -9.86 -27.63
C GLY A 198 28.27 -9.57 -26.54
N ARG A 199 27.88 -8.85 -25.48
CA ARG A 199 28.75 -8.47 -24.35
C ARG A 199 28.37 -9.19 -23.07
N THR A 200 29.33 -9.29 -22.16
CA THR A 200 29.13 -9.81 -20.80
C THR A 200 29.12 -8.71 -19.74
N SER A 201 29.68 -7.53 -20.03
CA SER A 201 29.69 -6.35 -19.15
C SER A 201 28.67 -5.30 -19.62
N ILE A 202 28.03 -4.64 -18.67
CA ILE A 202 27.02 -3.60 -18.86
C ILE A 202 27.72 -2.26 -19.14
N ARG A 203 27.24 -1.52 -20.16
CA ARG A 203 27.73 -0.19 -20.56
C ARG A 203 26.61 0.84 -20.56
N GLY A 204 26.94 2.12 -20.77
CA GLY A 204 25.97 3.22 -20.82
C GLY A 204 24.80 2.97 -21.78
N GLU A 205 25.04 2.35 -22.93
CA GLU A 205 23.98 2.06 -23.91
C GLU A 205 22.92 1.07 -23.41
N ASP A 206 23.30 0.12 -22.54
CA ASP A 206 22.34 -0.83 -21.93
C ASP A 206 21.51 -0.10 -20.87
N ILE A 207 22.17 0.77 -20.09
CA ILE A 207 21.55 1.60 -19.05
C ILE A 207 20.45 2.47 -19.64
N GLU A 208 20.72 3.17 -20.74
CA GLU A 208 19.72 4.02 -21.39
C GLU A 208 18.54 3.21 -21.95
N LYS A 209 18.80 2.04 -22.55
CA LYS A 209 17.72 1.15 -23.03
C LYS A 209 16.85 0.62 -21.89
N VAL A 210 17.44 0.26 -20.76
CA VAL A 210 16.70 -0.25 -19.60
C VAL A 210 15.92 0.87 -18.90
N ARG A 211 16.53 2.07 -18.76
CA ARG A 211 15.82 3.27 -18.28
C ARG A 211 14.52 3.49 -19.04
N GLY A 212 14.57 3.45 -20.37
CA GLY A 212 13.41 3.63 -21.24
C GLY A 212 12.30 2.57 -21.10
N LYS A 213 12.58 1.44 -20.44
CA LYS A 213 11.59 0.39 -20.15
C LYS A 213 11.03 0.49 -18.74
N CYS A 214 11.70 1.16 -17.82
CA CYS A 214 11.39 1.09 -16.40
C CYS A 214 10.59 2.30 -15.91
N VAL A 215 9.58 2.00 -15.09
CA VAL A 215 8.73 2.94 -14.36
C VAL A 215 8.89 2.64 -12.87
N PHE A 216 9.12 3.65 -12.04
CA PHE A 216 9.31 3.46 -10.61
C PHE A 216 8.37 4.34 -9.78
N THR A 217 7.66 3.73 -8.84
CA THR A 217 6.84 4.45 -7.87
C THR A 217 7.42 4.29 -6.47
N THR A 218 7.71 5.40 -5.81
CA THR A 218 8.15 5.44 -4.40
C THR A 218 6.97 5.77 -3.49
N HIS A 219 6.84 5.04 -2.37
CA HIS A 219 5.81 5.25 -1.35
C HIS A 219 6.38 5.70 -0.02
N THR A 220 7.71 5.73 0.08
CA THR A 220 8.44 5.91 1.32
C THR A 220 8.72 7.40 1.55
N PRO A 221 8.19 8.02 2.63
CA PRO A 221 8.36 9.45 2.88
C PRO A 221 9.63 9.79 3.68
N VAL A 222 10.40 8.78 4.13
CA VAL A 222 11.58 8.97 5.00
C VAL A 222 12.77 8.10 4.58
N PRO A 223 14.02 8.59 4.71
CA PRO A 223 15.21 7.84 4.30
C PRO A 223 15.35 6.45 4.93
N ALA A 224 14.92 6.29 6.19
CA ALA A 224 15.02 5.04 6.95
C ALA A 224 14.08 3.92 6.43
N GLY A 225 13.12 4.24 5.56
CA GLY A 225 12.20 3.25 4.99
C GLY A 225 12.71 2.58 3.70
N HIS A 226 13.85 3.03 3.15
CA HIS A 226 14.42 2.46 1.93
C HIS A 226 15.34 1.28 2.23
N ASP A 227 15.09 0.15 1.56
CA ASP A 227 15.89 -1.06 1.73
C ASP A 227 17.36 -0.81 1.31
N ARG A 228 18.28 -1.14 2.22
CA ARG A 228 19.73 -1.07 2.02
C ARG A 228 20.36 -2.40 2.40
N PHE A 229 21.11 -2.98 1.48
CA PHE A 229 21.79 -4.26 1.70
C PHE A 229 23.31 -4.08 1.63
N PRO A 230 24.09 -4.62 2.57
CA PRO A 230 25.55 -4.68 2.44
C PRO A 230 25.97 -5.27 1.09
N VAL A 231 26.94 -4.65 0.42
CA VAL A 231 27.46 -5.14 -0.88
C VAL A 231 28.03 -6.55 -0.74
N GLU A 232 28.56 -6.90 0.44
CA GLU A 232 28.98 -8.25 0.78
C GLU A 232 27.91 -9.29 0.45
N TYR A 233 26.62 -8.99 0.74
CA TYR A 233 25.53 -9.90 0.46
C TYR A 233 25.31 -10.09 -1.04
N LEU A 234 25.41 -9.04 -1.84
CA LEU A 234 25.32 -9.16 -3.31
C LEU A 234 26.49 -9.95 -3.88
N THR A 235 27.72 -9.71 -3.40
CA THR A 235 28.90 -10.49 -3.82
C THR A 235 28.81 -11.95 -3.40
N ARG A 236 28.13 -12.23 -2.29
CA ARG A 236 27.84 -13.60 -1.84
C ARG A 236 26.77 -14.26 -2.71
N VAL A 237 25.68 -13.57 -3.04
CA VAL A 237 24.63 -14.10 -3.93
C VAL A 237 25.18 -14.33 -5.35
N PHE A 238 26.07 -13.48 -5.85
CA PHE A 238 26.61 -13.57 -7.21
C PHE A 238 28.15 -13.63 -7.23
N PRO A 239 28.79 -14.69 -6.69
CA PRO A 239 30.24 -14.74 -6.50
C PRO A 239 31.03 -14.76 -7.82
N GLY A 240 30.41 -15.26 -8.90
CA GLY A 240 31.01 -15.30 -10.24
C GLY A 240 30.73 -14.09 -11.12
N GLN A 241 29.95 -13.11 -10.66
CA GLN A 241 29.52 -11.95 -11.45
C GLN A 241 30.02 -10.63 -10.84
N LEU A 242 31.30 -10.55 -10.49
CA LEU A 242 31.84 -9.38 -9.79
C LEU A 242 32.07 -8.16 -10.70
N ASN A 243 32.04 -8.37 -12.02
CA ASN A 243 32.24 -7.35 -13.06
C ASN A 243 30.95 -7.12 -13.87
N PHE A 244 29.81 -6.93 -13.19
CA PHE A 244 28.53 -6.60 -13.83
C PHE A 244 28.67 -5.40 -14.77
N PHE A 245 29.38 -4.37 -14.32
CA PHE A 245 29.51 -3.08 -14.99
C PHE A 245 30.92 -2.89 -15.55
N ASP A 246 31.01 -2.36 -16.77
CA ASP A 246 32.26 -1.86 -17.35
C ASP A 246 32.61 -0.52 -16.68
N LEU A 247 33.39 -0.53 -15.60
CA LEU A 247 33.73 0.70 -14.87
C LEU A 247 34.67 1.63 -15.63
N SER A 248 35.16 1.25 -16.82
CA SER A 248 35.82 2.18 -17.73
C SER A 248 34.82 3.06 -18.50
N ASP A 249 33.56 2.64 -18.59
CA ASP A 249 32.44 3.43 -19.09
C ASP A 249 31.97 4.40 -18.00
N ALA A 250 31.98 5.70 -18.32
CA ALA A 250 31.66 6.75 -17.35
C ALA A 250 30.22 6.66 -16.83
N THR A 251 29.27 6.25 -17.66
CA THR A 251 27.85 6.12 -17.28
C THR A 251 27.65 4.93 -16.34
N ALA A 252 28.29 3.80 -16.62
CA ALA A 252 28.27 2.64 -15.75
C ALA A 252 28.97 2.91 -14.40
N ALA A 253 30.10 3.61 -14.40
CA ALA A 253 30.78 4.04 -13.19
C ALA A 253 29.92 5.01 -12.34
N ASP A 254 29.27 5.99 -12.96
CA ASP A 254 28.37 6.93 -12.27
C ASP A 254 27.17 6.21 -11.65
N LEU A 255 26.56 5.26 -12.37
CA LEU A 255 25.47 4.44 -11.87
C LEU A 255 25.88 3.67 -10.60
N VAL A 256 27.01 2.96 -10.64
CA VAL A 256 27.52 2.21 -9.49
C VAL A 256 27.77 3.13 -8.29
N LYS A 257 28.35 4.30 -8.52
CA LYS A 257 28.58 5.31 -7.47
C LYS A 257 27.26 5.75 -6.81
N ARG A 258 26.21 6.04 -7.60
CA ARG A 258 24.89 6.45 -7.09
C ARG A 258 24.22 5.36 -6.25
N ILE A 259 24.24 4.11 -6.74
CA ILE A 259 23.58 2.97 -6.08
C ILE A 259 24.24 2.65 -4.73
N LEU A 260 25.57 2.74 -4.67
CA LEU A 260 26.35 2.43 -3.47
C LEU A 260 26.34 3.56 -2.44
N GLN A 261 26.03 4.79 -2.87
CA GLN A 261 26.12 6.00 -2.03
C GLN A 261 27.47 6.12 -1.30
N ALA A 262 28.55 5.60 -1.90
CA ALA A 262 29.88 5.61 -1.30
C ALA A 262 30.53 6.99 -1.48
N GLU A 263 31.04 7.56 -0.39
CA GLU A 263 31.80 8.82 -0.40
C GLU A 263 33.17 8.68 -1.11
N GLN A 264 33.66 7.45 -1.27
CA GLN A 264 34.95 7.15 -1.90
C GLN A 264 34.81 6.56 -3.30
N ASN A 265 35.80 6.83 -4.15
CA ASN A 265 35.94 6.20 -5.46
C ASN A 265 36.20 4.70 -5.25
N VAL A 266 35.17 3.88 -5.42
CA VAL A 266 35.30 2.41 -5.39
C VAL A 266 35.78 1.91 -6.74
N SER A 267 36.80 1.05 -6.72
CA SER A 267 37.37 0.44 -7.94
C SER A 267 36.54 -0.74 -8.47
N GLY A 268 35.58 -1.22 -7.69
CA GLY A 268 34.67 -2.31 -8.04
C GLY A 268 33.85 -2.80 -6.85
N LEU A 269 32.96 -3.76 -7.08
CA LEU A 269 32.04 -4.27 -6.03
C LEU A 269 32.76 -4.96 -4.87
N LEU A 270 33.87 -5.66 -5.12
CA LEU A 270 34.69 -6.27 -4.05
C LEU A 270 35.33 -5.22 -3.13
N ASP A 271 35.83 -4.13 -3.72
CA ASP A 271 36.42 -3.02 -2.98
C ASP A 271 35.35 -2.30 -2.16
N ALA A 272 34.18 -2.05 -2.78
CA ALA A 272 33.01 -1.52 -2.08
C ALA A 272 32.57 -2.42 -0.90
N ALA A 273 32.55 -3.75 -1.08
CA ALA A 273 32.24 -4.70 -0.01
C ALA A 273 33.26 -4.61 1.14
N ARG A 274 34.56 -4.55 0.84
CA ARG A 274 35.64 -4.39 1.85
C ARG A 274 35.53 -3.08 2.62
N GLN A 275 35.02 -2.04 1.99
CA GLN A 275 34.78 -0.74 2.62
C GLN A 275 33.44 -0.68 3.37
N GLY A 276 32.67 -1.76 3.41
CA GLY A 276 31.38 -1.83 4.11
C GLY A 276 30.26 -1.05 3.43
N ALA A 277 30.38 -0.80 2.12
CA ALA A 277 29.34 -0.10 1.36
C ALA A 277 28.02 -0.91 1.32
N SER A 278 26.92 -0.20 1.09
CA SER A 278 25.58 -0.78 0.95
C SER A 278 24.95 -0.39 -0.38
N VAL A 279 24.23 -1.31 -1.01
CA VAL A 279 23.36 -0.99 -2.15
C VAL A 279 22.02 -0.48 -1.64
N ASN A 280 21.64 0.71 -2.11
CA ASN A 280 20.34 1.30 -1.87
C ASN A 280 19.37 0.92 -3.00
N MET A 281 18.34 0.14 -2.67
CA MET A 281 17.42 -0.43 -3.65
C MET A 281 16.53 0.63 -4.31
N THR A 282 16.15 1.67 -3.57
CA THR A 282 15.45 2.81 -4.14
C THR A 282 16.36 3.58 -5.10
N GLN A 283 17.63 3.79 -4.78
CA GLN A 283 18.57 4.42 -5.72
C GLN A 283 18.80 3.60 -6.98
N LEU A 284 18.85 2.27 -6.87
CA LEU A 284 18.89 1.37 -8.02
C LEU A 284 17.67 1.58 -8.93
N ALA A 285 16.47 1.54 -8.36
CA ALA A 285 15.23 1.70 -9.12
C ALA A 285 15.10 3.10 -9.75
N LEU A 286 15.43 4.16 -8.99
CA LEU A 286 15.46 5.55 -9.45
C LEU A 286 16.44 5.71 -10.62
N SER A 287 17.67 5.21 -10.46
CA SER A 287 18.74 5.41 -11.43
C SER A 287 18.52 4.65 -12.74
N LEU A 288 17.61 3.66 -12.75
CA LEU A 288 17.32 2.81 -13.90
C LEU A 288 15.89 2.95 -14.40
N SER A 289 15.19 4.06 -14.11
CA SER A 289 13.83 4.34 -14.58
C SER A 289 13.74 5.69 -15.27
N THR A 290 13.03 5.75 -16.40
CA THR A 290 12.74 7.01 -17.10
C THR A 290 11.59 7.78 -16.46
N TYR A 291 10.57 7.08 -15.95
CA TYR A 291 9.47 7.71 -15.22
C TYR A 291 9.53 7.33 -13.76
N VAL A 292 9.60 8.34 -12.90
CA VAL A 292 9.61 8.19 -11.44
C VAL A 292 8.51 9.05 -10.86
N ASN A 293 7.71 8.50 -9.95
CA ASN A 293 6.68 9.26 -9.26
C ASN A 293 6.56 8.95 -7.76
N GLY A 294 6.17 9.97 -7.01
CA GLY A 294 5.53 9.82 -5.70
C GLY A 294 4.02 9.58 -5.82
N VAL A 295 3.38 9.35 -4.67
CA VAL A 295 1.99 8.87 -4.56
C VAL A 295 0.94 9.88 -4.08
N ALA A 296 1.37 11.13 -3.92
CA ALA A 296 0.56 12.31 -3.66
C ALA A 296 1.38 13.53 -4.09
N LYS A 297 0.74 14.67 -4.32
CA LYS A 297 1.46 15.89 -4.73
C LYS A 297 2.51 16.31 -3.72
N GLN A 298 2.12 16.36 -2.44
CA GLN A 298 3.02 16.68 -1.33
C GLN A 298 4.13 15.63 -1.19
N HIS A 299 3.83 14.36 -1.38
CA HIS A 299 4.86 13.31 -1.35
C HIS A 299 5.87 13.44 -2.50
N GLY A 300 5.42 13.88 -3.68
CA GLY A 300 6.33 14.23 -4.78
C GLY A 300 7.30 15.33 -4.39
N GLU A 301 6.86 16.36 -3.66
CA GLU A 301 7.72 17.40 -3.11
C GLU A 301 8.73 16.86 -2.10
N THR A 302 8.27 16.09 -1.10
CA THR A 302 9.15 15.43 -0.11
C THR A 302 10.17 14.51 -0.79
N SER A 303 9.75 13.75 -1.81
CA SER A 303 10.63 12.84 -2.57
C SER A 303 11.70 13.60 -3.33
N ARG A 304 11.36 14.72 -3.99
CA ARG A 304 12.35 15.58 -4.69
C ARG A 304 13.37 16.18 -3.74
N GLN A 305 13.02 16.42 -2.48
CA GLN A 305 13.99 16.87 -1.48
C GLN A 305 14.93 15.75 -1.02
N MET A 306 14.44 14.51 -0.94
CA MET A 306 15.28 13.35 -0.63
C MET A 306 16.20 12.96 -1.78
N PHE A 307 15.74 13.15 -3.02
CA PHE A 307 16.44 12.77 -4.25
C PHE A 307 16.49 13.92 -5.27
N PRO A 308 17.24 15.01 -4.98
CA PRO A 308 17.21 16.24 -5.78
C PRO A 308 17.72 16.07 -7.21
N GLU A 309 18.52 15.04 -7.45
CA GLU A 309 19.11 14.69 -8.76
C GLU A 309 18.14 13.95 -9.69
N VAL A 310 16.94 13.58 -9.20
CA VAL A 310 15.97 12.76 -9.96
C VAL A 310 14.70 13.57 -10.22
N PRO A 311 14.21 13.66 -11.48
CA PRO A 311 12.93 14.26 -11.77
C PRO A 311 11.80 13.34 -11.29
N ILE A 312 11.33 13.57 -10.07
CA ILE A 312 10.23 12.82 -9.47
C ILE A 312 8.92 13.57 -9.70
N GLU A 313 7.99 12.95 -10.42
CA GLU A 313 6.62 13.43 -10.62
C GLU A 313 5.69 13.00 -9.47
N ALA A 314 4.38 13.27 -9.58
CA ALA A 314 3.38 12.78 -8.64
C ALA A 314 2.17 12.21 -9.36
N ILE A 315 1.82 10.96 -9.05
CA ILE A 315 0.54 10.36 -9.42
C ILE A 315 -0.17 10.02 -8.11
N THR A 316 -1.19 10.81 -7.79
CA THR A 316 -1.93 10.64 -6.52
C THR A 316 -2.61 9.27 -6.49
N ASN A 317 -2.49 8.55 -5.38
CA ASN A 317 -3.12 7.25 -5.23
C ASN A 317 -4.65 7.31 -5.36
N GLY A 318 -5.27 6.17 -5.59
CA GLY A 318 -6.71 5.99 -5.53
C GLY A 318 -7.08 4.61 -5.01
N VAL A 319 -8.38 4.36 -4.91
CA VAL A 319 -8.93 3.06 -4.49
C VAL A 319 -9.90 2.51 -5.53
N HIS A 320 -10.02 1.19 -5.62
CA HIS A 320 -10.91 0.57 -6.59
C HIS A 320 -12.37 0.70 -6.14
N ALA A 321 -13.15 1.56 -6.83
CA ALA A 321 -14.51 1.90 -6.42
C ALA A 321 -15.41 0.67 -6.30
N GLY A 322 -15.32 -0.27 -7.25
CA GLY A 322 -16.09 -1.51 -7.24
C GLY A 322 -15.82 -2.41 -6.04
N THR A 323 -14.58 -2.42 -5.51
CA THR A 323 -14.21 -3.21 -4.34
C THR A 323 -14.67 -2.55 -3.04
N TRP A 324 -14.38 -1.25 -2.89
CA TRP A 324 -14.47 -0.58 -1.58
C TRP A 324 -15.81 0.09 -1.28
N THR A 325 -16.69 0.24 -2.28
CA THR A 325 -18.09 0.62 -2.04
C THR A 325 -18.82 -0.58 -1.42
N CYS A 326 -19.49 -0.40 -0.28
CA CYS A 326 -20.23 -1.47 0.39
C CYS A 326 -21.54 -1.83 -0.34
N PRO A 327 -22.12 -3.02 -0.11
CA PRO A 327 -23.32 -3.45 -0.82
C PRO A 327 -24.49 -2.46 -0.80
N ALA A 328 -24.73 -1.78 0.33
CA ALA A 328 -25.81 -0.80 0.46
C ALA A 328 -25.59 0.42 -0.44
N PHE A 329 -24.38 0.98 -0.45
CA PHE A 329 -24.02 2.08 -1.35
C PHE A 329 -23.96 1.63 -2.82
N ARG A 330 -23.58 0.39 -3.11
CA ARG A 330 -23.66 -0.15 -4.49
C ARG A 330 -25.09 -0.12 -5.00
N GLN A 331 -26.06 -0.58 -4.20
CA GLN A 331 -27.48 -0.55 -4.60
C GLN A 331 -27.99 0.89 -4.80
N LEU A 332 -27.53 1.82 -3.96
CA LEU A 332 -27.83 3.23 -4.10
C LEU A 332 -27.29 3.80 -5.42
N PHE A 333 -26.01 3.55 -5.71
CA PHE A 333 -25.36 4.01 -6.93
C PHE A 333 -25.94 3.34 -8.18
N ASP A 334 -26.30 2.06 -8.11
CA ASP A 334 -26.95 1.35 -9.23
C ASP A 334 -28.28 1.99 -9.62
N ARG A 335 -28.99 2.55 -8.65
CA ARG A 335 -30.27 3.21 -8.88
C ARG A 335 -30.12 4.60 -9.47
N TYR A 336 -29.18 5.41 -8.97
CA TYR A 336 -29.11 6.84 -9.27
C TYR A 336 -27.90 7.25 -10.14
N ILE A 337 -26.85 6.44 -10.19
CA ILE A 337 -25.60 6.67 -10.92
C ILE A 337 -25.19 5.38 -11.66
N PRO A 338 -26.01 4.82 -12.57
CA PRO A 338 -25.86 3.46 -13.07
C PRO A 338 -24.51 3.15 -13.74
N THR A 339 -23.79 4.16 -14.22
CA THR A 339 -22.46 4.02 -14.88
C THR A 339 -21.29 4.06 -13.91
N TRP A 340 -21.51 4.11 -12.59
CA TRP A 340 -20.45 4.36 -11.62
C TRP A 340 -19.34 3.31 -11.61
N ARG A 341 -19.60 2.08 -12.08
CA ARG A 341 -18.61 1.00 -12.15
C ARG A 341 -17.65 1.17 -13.33
N GLU A 342 -18.17 1.63 -14.47
CA GLU A 342 -17.41 1.84 -15.70
C GLU A 342 -16.77 3.24 -15.74
N ASP A 343 -17.45 4.22 -15.16
CA ASP A 343 -17.03 5.62 -15.06
C ASP A 343 -17.12 6.07 -13.59
N ASN A 344 -16.05 5.86 -12.82
CA ASN A 344 -15.96 6.31 -11.44
C ASN A 344 -16.05 7.84 -11.31
N PHE A 345 -15.77 8.62 -12.37
CA PHE A 345 -15.93 10.08 -12.35
C PHE A 345 -17.41 10.50 -12.25
N SER A 346 -18.34 9.62 -12.62
CA SER A 346 -19.79 9.86 -12.50
C SER A 346 -20.26 9.94 -11.04
N LEU A 347 -19.45 9.48 -10.06
CA LEU A 347 -19.72 9.65 -8.63
C LEU A 347 -19.87 11.13 -8.22
N ARG A 348 -19.39 12.09 -9.03
CA ARG A 348 -19.66 13.53 -8.85
C ARG A 348 -21.15 13.88 -8.78
N SER A 349 -22.00 13.03 -9.35
CA SER A 349 -23.46 13.17 -9.29
C SER A 349 -24.05 12.79 -7.92
N ALA A 350 -23.23 12.37 -6.94
CA ALA A 350 -23.69 12.02 -5.60
C ALA A 350 -24.35 13.19 -4.85
N LEU A 351 -24.09 14.44 -5.24
CA LEU A 351 -24.82 15.63 -4.74
C LEU A 351 -26.32 15.60 -5.07
N GLY A 352 -26.73 14.84 -6.08
CA GLY A 352 -28.13 14.66 -6.45
C GLY A 352 -28.81 13.47 -5.78
N LEU A 353 -28.11 12.70 -4.93
CA LEU A 353 -28.72 11.57 -4.22
C LEU A 353 -29.76 12.06 -3.21
N PRO A 354 -30.88 11.36 -3.00
CA PRO A 354 -31.77 11.67 -1.90
C PRO A 354 -31.04 11.46 -0.55
N ALA A 355 -31.05 12.48 0.32
CA ALA A 355 -30.30 12.47 1.57
C ALA A 355 -30.72 11.30 2.50
N GLU A 356 -32.01 10.98 2.54
CA GLU A 356 -32.53 9.85 3.33
C GLU A 356 -32.08 8.49 2.79
N ASP A 357 -31.91 8.35 1.47
CA ASP A 357 -31.40 7.11 0.87
C ASP A 357 -29.90 6.92 1.18
N VAL A 358 -29.13 8.00 1.21
CA VAL A 358 -27.72 8.00 1.67
C VAL A 358 -27.65 7.59 3.14
N TRP A 359 -28.51 8.17 3.98
CA TRP A 359 -28.57 7.83 5.40
C TRP A 359 -28.96 6.37 5.63
N ALA A 360 -29.97 5.87 4.91
CA ALA A 360 -30.40 4.48 4.99
C ALA A 360 -29.29 3.51 4.58
N ALA A 361 -28.56 3.81 3.49
CA ALA A 361 -27.43 3.00 3.06
C ALA A 361 -26.31 2.96 4.11
N HIS A 362 -26.03 4.11 4.73
CA HIS A 362 -25.06 4.23 5.82
C HIS A 362 -25.45 3.43 7.06
N LEU A 363 -26.71 3.52 7.51
CA LEU A 363 -27.19 2.76 8.66
C LEU A 363 -27.08 1.24 8.43
N ILE A 364 -27.34 0.76 7.22
CA ILE A 364 -27.14 -0.66 6.88
C ILE A 364 -25.66 -1.04 7.07
N ALA A 365 -24.74 -0.26 6.51
CA ALA A 365 -23.29 -0.51 6.63
C ALA A 365 -22.82 -0.44 8.10
N LYS A 366 -23.36 0.51 8.88
CA LYS A 366 -23.10 0.65 10.31
C LYS A 366 -23.56 -0.57 11.09
N HIS A 367 -24.79 -1.03 10.88
CA HIS A 367 -25.29 -2.25 11.52
C HIS A 367 -24.45 -3.48 11.19
N GLU A 368 -23.99 -3.63 9.94
CA GLU A 368 -23.08 -4.73 9.58
C GLU A 368 -21.75 -4.66 10.34
N LEU A 369 -21.17 -3.47 10.51
CA LEU A 369 -19.95 -3.30 11.31
C LEU A 369 -20.18 -3.61 12.79
N LEU A 370 -21.28 -3.12 13.37
CA LEU A 370 -21.60 -3.38 14.78
C LEU A 370 -21.88 -4.87 15.02
N GLU A 371 -22.41 -5.59 14.03
CA GLU A 371 -22.57 -7.03 14.10
C GLU A 371 -21.21 -7.77 14.12
N VAL A 372 -20.23 -7.30 13.34
CA VAL A 372 -18.86 -7.81 13.40
C VAL A 372 -18.26 -7.56 14.79
N VAL A 373 -18.49 -6.38 15.37
CA VAL A 373 -18.07 -6.07 16.75
C VAL A 373 -18.69 -7.03 17.75
N ARG A 374 -20.01 -7.27 17.66
CA ARG A 374 -20.73 -8.20 18.52
C ARG A 374 -20.19 -9.61 18.40
N THR A 375 -20.00 -10.09 17.17
CA THR A 375 -19.52 -11.45 16.90
C THR A 375 -18.10 -11.67 17.40
N LYS A 376 -17.19 -10.70 17.17
CA LYS A 376 -15.78 -10.82 17.58
C LYS A 376 -15.55 -10.60 19.07
N THR A 377 -16.35 -9.76 19.72
CA THR A 377 -16.03 -9.27 21.08
C THR A 377 -17.12 -9.50 22.12
N GLY A 378 -18.33 -9.88 21.71
CA GLY A 378 -19.52 -9.98 22.57
C GLY A 378 -20.09 -8.64 23.03
N LEU A 379 -19.46 -7.51 22.66
CA LEU A 379 -19.91 -6.18 23.05
C LEU A 379 -21.03 -5.70 22.12
N HIS A 380 -22.07 -5.13 22.73
CA HIS A 380 -23.14 -4.45 22.02
C HIS A 380 -22.84 -2.96 21.99
N LEU A 381 -22.57 -2.45 20.79
CA LEU A 381 -22.49 -1.03 20.51
C LEU A 381 -23.84 -0.52 20.01
N ASP A 382 -24.12 0.76 20.23
CA ASP A 382 -25.40 1.38 19.86
C ASP A 382 -25.30 1.98 18.44
N SER A 383 -26.28 1.70 17.59
CA SER A 383 -26.35 2.20 16.21
C SER A 383 -26.70 3.69 16.13
N GLU A 384 -27.37 4.24 17.16
CA GLU A 384 -27.71 5.66 17.23
C GLU A 384 -26.55 6.52 17.75
N VAL A 385 -25.53 5.87 18.34
CA VAL A 385 -24.33 6.54 18.88
C VAL A 385 -23.30 6.79 17.79
N PHE A 386 -22.70 7.99 17.80
CA PHE A 386 -21.67 8.38 16.84
C PHE A 386 -20.43 7.49 16.95
N THR A 387 -19.94 6.96 15.84
CA THR A 387 -18.88 5.95 15.79
C THR A 387 -17.66 6.50 15.06
N VAL A 388 -16.54 6.58 15.77
CA VAL A 388 -15.24 6.98 15.22
C VAL A 388 -14.43 5.72 14.88
N GLY A 389 -13.94 5.63 13.63
CA GLY A 389 -13.10 4.53 13.17
C GLY A 389 -11.63 4.91 13.01
N PHE A 390 -10.74 4.03 13.44
CA PHE A 390 -9.31 4.12 13.14
C PHE A 390 -8.76 2.73 12.81
N ALA A 391 -8.26 2.51 11.59
CA ALA A 391 -7.54 1.28 11.28
C ALA A 391 -6.30 1.48 10.41
N ARG A 392 -5.11 1.25 10.99
CA ARG A 392 -3.80 1.36 10.33
C ARG A 392 -2.77 0.45 11.00
N ARG A 393 -1.61 0.27 10.37
CA ARG A 393 -0.43 -0.31 11.04
C ARG A 393 -0.14 0.47 12.33
N ALA A 394 0.00 -0.23 13.45
CA ALA A 394 0.37 0.38 14.72
C ALA A 394 1.87 0.69 14.71
N THR A 395 2.22 1.96 14.58
CA THR A 395 3.60 2.46 14.55
C THR A 395 3.61 3.93 14.98
N GLY A 396 4.74 4.40 15.54
CA GLY A 396 4.83 5.68 16.25
C GLY A 396 4.28 6.87 15.49
N TYR A 397 4.64 7.00 14.21
CA TYR A 397 4.24 8.16 13.41
C TYR A 397 2.76 8.17 13.00
N LYS A 398 2.01 7.06 13.13
CA LYS A 398 0.57 7.04 12.82
C LYS A 398 -0.29 7.55 13.97
N ARG A 399 0.25 7.58 15.20
CA ARG A 399 -0.34 8.15 16.43
C ARG A 399 -1.81 7.76 16.67
N ALA A 400 -2.12 6.46 16.61
CA ALA A 400 -3.46 5.94 16.88
C ALA A 400 -3.99 6.34 18.28
N ASP A 401 -3.08 6.57 19.21
CA ASP A 401 -3.30 6.99 20.59
C ASP A 401 -3.45 8.51 20.76
N LEU A 402 -3.34 9.34 19.71
CA LEU A 402 -3.47 10.81 19.83
C LEU A 402 -4.83 11.22 20.40
N ILE A 403 -5.93 10.59 19.95
CA ILE A 403 -7.28 10.81 20.49
C ILE A 403 -7.40 10.40 21.97
N LEU A 404 -6.49 9.59 22.48
CA LEU A 404 -6.47 9.09 23.85
C LEU A 404 -5.54 9.90 24.77
N SER A 405 -5.01 11.03 24.29
CA SER A 405 -4.05 11.85 25.03
C SER A 405 -4.65 12.44 26.32
N ASP A 406 -5.96 12.69 26.33
CA ASP A 406 -6.69 13.22 27.49
C ASP A 406 -8.05 12.51 27.62
N LEU A 407 -8.11 11.54 28.54
CA LEU A 407 -9.32 10.75 28.76
C LEU A 407 -10.41 11.55 29.47
N ASP A 408 -10.07 12.54 30.30
CA ASP A 408 -11.05 13.37 30.97
C ASP A 408 -11.73 14.31 29.98
N ARG A 409 -10.98 14.83 29.01
CA ARG A 409 -11.53 15.59 27.90
C ARG A 409 -12.54 14.77 27.10
N LEU A 410 -12.22 13.51 26.75
CA LEU A 410 -13.17 12.63 26.07
C LEU A 410 -14.45 12.38 26.89
N ARG A 411 -14.35 12.23 28.22
CA ARG A 411 -15.53 12.10 29.10
C ARG A 411 -16.39 13.35 29.08
N GLN A 412 -15.75 14.52 29.09
CA GLN A 412 -16.45 15.81 29.05
C GLN A 412 -17.18 15.99 27.71
N ILE A 413 -16.52 15.69 26.59
CA ILE A 413 -17.12 15.76 25.24
C ILE A 413 -18.34 14.83 25.16
N ALA A 414 -18.21 13.59 25.63
CA ALA A 414 -19.31 12.63 25.62
C ALA A 414 -20.53 13.11 26.43
N LYS A 415 -20.29 13.88 27.49
CA LYS A 415 -21.32 14.45 28.36
C LYS A 415 -21.98 15.69 27.75
N ASP A 416 -21.18 16.58 27.16
CA ASP A 416 -21.63 17.92 26.78
C ASP A 416 -22.12 17.99 25.32
N ALA A 417 -21.43 17.31 24.39
CA ALA A 417 -21.70 17.38 22.95
C ALA A 417 -22.47 16.18 22.40
N GLY A 418 -22.43 15.04 23.09
CA GLY A 418 -23.14 13.82 22.71
C GLY A 418 -22.28 12.57 22.86
N GLN A 419 -22.92 11.43 23.10
CA GLN A 419 -22.24 10.15 23.26
C GLN A 419 -21.51 9.76 21.97
N PHE A 420 -20.37 9.10 22.09
CA PHE A 420 -19.67 8.50 20.96
C PHE A 420 -18.94 7.23 21.38
N GLN A 421 -18.61 6.40 20.39
CA GLN A 421 -17.87 5.15 20.55
C GLN A 421 -16.73 5.10 19.54
N ILE A 422 -15.67 4.35 19.87
CA ILE A 422 -14.45 4.28 19.06
C ILE A 422 -14.14 2.83 18.70
N ILE A 423 -13.90 2.57 17.42
CA ILE A 423 -13.49 1.26 16.91
C ILE A 423 -12.07 1.38 16.31
N PHE A 424 -11.13 0.70 16.95
CA PHE A 424 -9.76 0.55 16.49
C PHE A 424 -9.56 -0.80 15.78
N ALA A 425 -8.65 -0.84 14.82
CA ALA A 425 -8.07 -2.08 14.32
C ALA A 425 -6.65 -1.82 13.79
N GLY A 426 -5.85 -2.88 13.65
CA GLY A 426 -4.51 -2.75 13.10
C GLY A 426 -3.53 -3.76 13.67
N LYS A 427 -2.41 -3.93 12.97
CA LYS A 427 -1.32 -4.83 13.34
C LYS A 427 -0.05 -4.03 13.65
N ALA A 428 0.67 -4.39 14.70
CA ALA A 428 2.05 -3.94 14.91
C ALA A 428 3.00 -4.90 14.19
N HIS A 429 4.12 -4.41 13.65
CA HIS A 429 5.14 -5.31 13.11
C HIS A 429 5.73 -6.17 14.25
N PRO A 430 6.10 -7.45 14.03
CA PRO A 430 6.57 -8.33 15.11
C PRO A 430 7.73 -7.74 15.92
N ASN A 431 8.63 -7.07 15.22
CA ASN A 431 9.82 -6.40 15.76
C ASN A 431 9.61 -4.91 16.14
N ASP A 432 8.38 -4.37 16.07
CA ASP A 432 8.07 -2.98 16.42
C ASP A 432 7.45 -2.89 17.82
N ALA A 433 8.31 -2.88 18.84
CA ALA A 433 7.90 -2.77 20.24
C ALA A 433 7.05 -1.51 20.49
N GLY A 434 7.41 -0.37 19.88
CA GLY A 434 6.65 0.87 20.01
C GLY A 434 5.23 0.75 19.44
N GLY A 435 5.07 0.05 18.31
CA GLY A 435 3.78 -0.31 17.75
C GLY A 435 2.93 -1.18 18.69
N LYS A 436 3.54 -2.18 19.34
CA LYS A 436 2.87 -3.03 20.35
C LYS A 436 2.46 -2.22 21.58
N ASP A 437 3.30 -1.29 22.04
CA ASP A 437 3.00 -0.40 23.16
C ASP A 437 1.79 0.51 22.89
N ILE A 438 1.62 0.99 21.64
CA ILE A 438 0.44 1.77 21.23
C ILE A 438 -0.84 0.93 21.41
N ILE A 439 -0.84 -0.34 21.00
CA ILE A 439 -1.99 -1.23 21.20
C ILE A 439 -2.28 -1.38 22.69
N GLY A 440 -1.26 -1.59 23.52
CA GLY A 440 -1.41 -1.65 24.97
C GLY A 440 -2.00 -0.37 25.59
N ARG A 441 -1.62 0.82 25.09
CA ARG A 441 -2.22 2.10 25.52
C ARG A 441 -3.70 2.20 25.17
N ILE A 442 -4.10 1.72 23.99
CA ILE A 442 -5.52 1.67 23.58
C ILE A 442 -6.32 0.77 24.53
N TYR A 443 -5.79 -0.40 24.91
CA TYR A 443 -6.45 -1.30 25.86
C TYR A 443 -6.58 -0.71 27.27
N LYS A 444 -5.56 0.03 27.74
CA LYS A 444 -5.63 0.79 29.01
C LYS A 444 -6.74 1.85 28.95
N ALA A 445 -6.80 2.63 27.88
CA ALA A 445 -7.85 3.64 27.69
C ALA A 445 -9.25 3.02 27.60
N LYS A 446 -9.40 1.90 26.88
CA LYS A 446 -10.64 1.12 26.80
C LYS A 446 -11.18 0.74 28.18
N LYS A 447 -10.30 0.29 29.10
CA LYS A 447 -10.70 -0.01 30.48
C LYS A 447 -11.11 1.24 31.26
N ALA A 448 -10.35 2.33 31.10
CA ALA A 448 -10.58 3.59 31.81
C ALA A 448 -11.85 4.35 31.37
N LEU A 449 -12.24 4.22 30.09
CA LEU A 449 -13.38 4.92 29.50
C LEU A 449 -14.66 4.09 29.39
N ARG A 450 -14.64 2.81 29.80
CA ARG A 450 -15.72 1.82 29.62
C ARG A 450 -17.14 2.32 29.90
N LYS A 451 -17.32 3.23 30.86
CA LYS A 451 -18.64 3.75 31.27
C LYS A 451 -19.09 5.01 30.53
N ASN A 452 -18.20 5.66 29.78
CA ASN A 452 -18.43 6.98 29.20
C ASN A 452 -18.27 6.99 27.67
N VAL A 453 -17.27 6.28 27.17
CA VAL A 453 -16.94 6.20 25.73
C VAL A 453 -16.57 4.74 25.46
N PRO A 454 -17.47 3.93 24.88
CA PRO A 454 -17.15 2.56 24.52
C PRO A 454 -15.99 2.52 23.50
N ILE A 455 -14.94 1.75 23.81
CA ILE A 455 -13.80 1.54 22.91
C ILE A 455 -13.69 0.05 22.60
N VAL A 456 -13.58 -0.26 21.31
CA VAL A 456 -13.38 -1.61 20.79
C VAL A 456 -12.07 -1.64 20.00
N PHE A 457 -11.32 -2.73 20.15
CA PHE A 457 -10.20 -3.06 19.27
C PHE A 457 -10.53 -4.37 18.58
N LEU A 458 -10.59 -4.36 17.24
CA LEU A 458 -10.83 -5.52 16.41
C LEU A 458 -9.49 -6.08 15.93
N ASP A 459 -9.25 -7.33 16.31
CA ASP A 459 -8.04 -8.06 15.95
C ASP A 459 -8.02 -8.48 14.47
N ASP A 460 -6.82 -8.83 14.02
CA ASP A 460 -6.53 -9.43 12.73
C ASP A 460 -7.07 -8.65 11.53
N TYR A 461 -6.76 -7.35 11.51
CA TYR A 461 -7.16 -6.45 10.43
C TYR A 461 -6.74 -6.97 9.04
N ASN A 462 -7.72 -7.04 8.14
CA ASN A 462 -7.60 -7.57 6.78
C ASN A 462 -8.49 -6.77 5.78
N LEU A 463 -8.61 -7.23 4.53
CA LEU A 463 -9.38 -6.54 3.49
C LEU A 463 -10.86 -6.41 3.87
N GLU A 464 -11.46 -7.50 4.35
CA GLU A 464 -12.87 -7.56 4.69
C GLU A 464 -13.20 -6.63 5.86
N LEU A 465 -12.45 -6.72 6.96
CA LEU A 465 -12.62 -5.85 8.11
C LEU A 465 -12.36 -4.38 7.74
N GLY A 466 -11.36 -4.11 6.89
CA GLY A 466 -11.12 -2.79 6.33
C GLY A 466 -12.33 -2.23 5.57
N GLY A 467 -12.99 -3.06 4.77
CA GLY A 467 -14.20 -2.66 4.03
C GLY A 467 -15.36 -2.34 4.96
N LYS A 468 -15.60 -3.19 5.97
CA LYS A 468 -16.66 -2.97 6.98
C LYS A 468 -16.41 -1.72 7.83
N MET A 469 -15.17 -1.50 8.27
CA MET A 469 -14.83 -0.33 9.07
C MET A 469 -14.92 0.96 8.27
N THR A 470 -14.37 1.00 7.06
CA THR A 470 -14.39 2.23 6.24
C THR A 470 -15.79 2.59 5.75
N SER A 471 -16.74 1.65 5.71
CA SER A 471 -18.12 1.92 5.32
C SER A 471 -19.11 2.09 6.48
N GLY A 472 -18.81 1.53 7.66
CA GLY A 472 -19.77 1.44 8.76
C GLY A 472 -19.54 2.40 9.94
N VAL A 473 -18.47 3.20 9.94
CA VAL A 473 -18.27 4.25 10.96
C VAL A 473 -18.81 5.59 10.48
N ASP A 474 -19.17 6.49 11.40
CA ASP A 474 -19.67 7.83 11.05
C ASP A 474 -18.52 8.81 10.73
N LEU A 475 -17.31 8.55 11.23
CA LEU A 475 -16.13 9.38 11.00
C LEU A 475 -14.87 8.53 10.90
N TRP A 476 -14.10 8.75 9.83
CA TRP A 476 -12.79 8.13 9.65
C TRP A 476 -11.66 9.01 10.20
N LEU A 477 -10.96 8.52 11.22
CA LEU A 477 -9.90 9.27 11.90
C LEU A 477 -8.51 8.89 11.37
N ASN A 478 -7.70 9.89 11.01
CA ASN A 478 -6.28 9.70 10.72
C ASN A 478 -5.42 10.76 11.41
N THR A 479 -4.41 10.33 12.16
CA THR A 479 -3.58 11.23 12.98
C THR A 479 -2.08 11.10 12.67
N PRO A 480 -1.66 10.97 11.39
CA PRO A 480 -0.24 10.82 11.09
C PRO A 480 0.54 12.05 11.56
N GLN A 481 1.77 11.84 12.00
CA GLN A 481 2.71 12.91 12.26
C GLN A 481 3.15 13.50 10.92
N PHE A 482 2.93 14.80 10.73
CA PHE A 482 3.39 15.51 9.54
C PHE A 482 4.92 15.59 9.49
N PRO A 483 5.58 15.46 8.32
CA PRO A 483 5.06 15.09 6.99
C PRO A 483 5.31 13.60 6.67
N LEU A 484 5.00 12.70 7.60
CA LEU A 484 5.36 11.27 7.54
C LEU A 484 4.28 10.42 6.85
N GLU A 485 3.22 11.03 6.31
CA GLU A 485 2.23 10.37 5.46
C GLU A 485 2.49 10.64 3.98
N ALA A 486 2.88 9.61 3.23
CA ALA A 486 3.02 9.72 1.78
C ALA A 486 1.67 9.91 1.06
N SER A 487 0.60 9.25 1.51
CA SER A 487 -0.72 9.34 0.89
C SER A 487 -1.81 8.98 1.91
N GLY A 488 -2.26 7.72 1.94
CA GLY A 488 -3.25 7.22 2.90
C GLY A 488 -4.58 6.83 2.22
N THR A 489 -4.64 5.62 1.66
CA THR A 489 -5.81 5.18 0.89
C THR A 489 -7.05 4.87 1.72
N SER A 490 -6.95 4.71 3.05
CA SER A 490 -8.10 4.32 3.87
C SER A 490 -9.20 5.38 3.94
N GLY A 491 -8.83 6.66 3.98
CA GLY A 491 -9.81 7.76 3.90
C GLY A 491 -10.50 7.84 2.54
N MET A 492 -9.81 7.46 1.46
CA MET A 492 -10.40 7.37 0.11
C MET A 492 -11.47 6.28 0.04
N LYS A 493 -11.27 5.14 0.73
CA LYS A 493 -12.27 4.06 0.86
C LYS A 493 -13.49 4.53 1.64
N ALA A 494 -13.26 5.28 2.72
CA ALA A 494 -14.32 5.84 3.54
C ALA A 494 -15.20 6.80 2.73
N ALA A 495 -14.57 7.66 1.92
CA ALA A 495 -15.25 8.61 1.06
C ALA A 495 -16.22 7.97 0.05
N LEU A 496 -15.89 6.80 -0.52
CA LEU A 496 -16.79 6.07 -1.42
C LEU A 496 -18.11 5.65 -0.76
N ASN A 497 -18.13 5.54 0.56
CA ASN A 497 -19.28 5.14 1.37
C ASN A 497 -19.89 6.33 2.13
N GLY A 498 -19.59 7.56 1.71
CA GLY A 498 -20.11 8.76 2.37
C GLY A 498 -19.56 8.99 3.78
N VAL A 499 -18.49 8.31 4.18
CA VAL A 499 -17.90 8.49 5.51
C VAL A 499 -16.86 9.64 5.45
N PRO A 500 -17.11 10.78 6.13
CA PRO A 500 -16.16 11.89 6.15
C PRO A 500 -14.90 11.58 6.95
N SER A 501 -13.83 12.30 6.66
CA SER A 501 -12.55 12.16 7.39
C SER A 501 -12.31 13.32 8.36
N LEU A 502 -11.70 13.00 9.50
CA LEU A 502 -11.05 13.96 10.39
C LEU A 502 -9.56 13.60 10.41
N SER A 503 -8.71 14.47 9.84
CA SER A 503 -7.30 14.14 9.69
C SER A 503 -6.35 15.32 9.77
N ILE A 504 -5.11 15.05 10.17
CA ILE A 504 -3.97 15.96 9.96
C ILE A 504 -3.83 16.21 8.46
N LEU A 505 -3.52 17.45 8.06
CA LEU A 505 -3.28 17.84 6.67
C LEU A 505 -1.90 17.34 6.19
N ASP A 506 -1.85 16.05 5.85
CA ASP A 506 -0.68 15.37 5.30
C ASP A 506 -1.13 14.31 4.28
N GLY A 507 -0.21 13.90 3.40
CA GLY A 507 -0.48 12.90 2.36
C GLY A 507 -1.64 13.27 1.44
N TRP A 508 -2.60 12.36 1.27
CA TRP A 508 -3.74 12.59 0.36
C TRP A 508 -4.70 13.67 0.87
N TRP A 509 -4.73 13.89 2.19
CA TRP A 509 -5.74 14.76 2.79
C TRP A 509 -5.50 16.22 2.42
N VAL A 510 -4.26 16.60 2.08
CA VAL A 510 -3.95 17.92 1.51
C VAL A 510 -4.68 18.16 0.19
N GLU A 511 -4.92 17.11 -0.59
CA GLU A 511 -5.62 17.20 -1.88
C GLU A 511 -7.15 17.02 -1.73
N GLY A 512 -7.61 16.25 -0.74
CA GLY A 512 -9.03 15.89 -0.55
C GLY A 512 -9.78 16.69 0.52
N HIS A 513 -9.09 17.52 1.30
CA HIS A 513 -9.70 18.33 2.35
C HIS A 513 -10.35 19.59 1.79
N ILE A 514 -11.63 19.76 2.13
CA ILE A 514 -12.35 21.02 2.07
C ILE A 514 -13.10 21.12 3.40
N GLU A 515 -12.69 22.07 4.24
CA GLU A 515 -13.16 22.20 5.62
C GLU A 515 -14.69 22.30 5.70
N GLY A 516 -15.31 21.38 6.44
CA GLY A 516 -16.77 21.32 6.62
C GLY A 516 -17.55 20.90 5.38
N VAL A 517 -16.88 20.52 4.29
CA VAL A 517 -17.50 20.05 3.03
C VAL A 517 -17.18 18.58 2.80
N THR A 518 -15.91 18.18 2.79
CA THR A 518 -15.51 16.77 2.63
C THR A 518 -15.09 16.10 3.94
N GLY A 519 -14.90 16.91 5.00
CA GLY A 519 -14.43 16.50 6.31
C GLY A 519 -13.76 17.67 7.04
N TRP A 520 -12.87 17.36 7.97
CA TRP A 520 -12.26 18.35 8.85
C TRP A 520 -10.76 18.12 9.01
N SER A 521 -10.00 19.21 9.19
CA SER A 521 -8.57 19.12 9.53
C SER A 521 -8.33 19.10 11.03
N ILE A 522 -7.23 18.46 11.44
CA ILE A 522 -6.66 18.55 12.79
C ILE A 522 -5.43 19.44 12.74
N GLY A 523 -5.34 20.38 13.70
CA GLY A 523 -4.22 21.31 13.83
C GLY A 523 -4.18 22.39 12.77
N GLU A 524 -3.15 23.22 12.84
CA GLU A 524 -2.91 24.29 11.86
C GLU A 524 -2.36 23.73 10.54
N PRO A 525 -2.75 24.30 9.38
CA PRO A 525 -2.17 23.92 8.10
C PRO A 525 -0.65 24.16 8.07
N ARG A 526 0.12 23.08 7.93
CA ARG A 526 1.57 23.13 7.74
C ARG A 526 1.88 23.05 6.25
N ARG A 527 2.75 23.93 5.76
CA ARG A 527 3.20 23.95 4.36
C ARG A 527 4.69 23.70 4.28
N GLY A 528 5.05 22.59 3.62
CA GLY A 528 6.42 22.26 3.26
C GLY A 528 7.24 21.62 4.38
N PRO A 529 8.25 20.80 4.04
CA PRO A 529 9.15 20.15 5.01
C PRO A 529 10.01 21.11 5.87
N GLY A 530 10.02 22.41 5.54
CA GLY A 530 10.75 23.46 6.26
C GLY A 530 9.92 24.18 7.35
N SER A 531 8.62 23.92 7.49
CA SER A 531 7.79 24.50 8.57
C SER A 531 7.96 23.74 9.89
N ALA A 532 9.19 23.35 10.20
CA ALA A 532 9.63 22.38 11.21
C ALA A 532 9.45 22.85 12.67
N ALA A 533 8.28 23.39 13.01
CA ALA A 533 7.85 23.27 14.40
C ALA A 533 7.68 21.77 14.69
N PRO A 534 8.27 21.25 15.78
CA PRO A 534 8.01 19.89 16.24
C PRO A 534 6.50 19.63 16.28
N ALA A 535 6.07 18.41 16.00
CA ALA A 535 4.68 18.05 16.16
C ALA A 535 4.24 18.36 17.60
N ASP A 536 3.38 19.36 17.76
CA ASP A 536 2.77 19.69 19.04
C ASP A 536 1.56 18.77 19.22
N ASN A 537 1.85 17.56 19.75
CA ASN A 537 0.83 16.56 20.01
C ASN A 537 -0.29 17.10 20.92
N GLN A 538 0.02 18.03 21.83
CA GLN A 538 -0.97 18.60 22.74
C GLN A 538 -1.91 19.55 21.98
N ALA A 539 -1.36 20.47 21.18
CA ALA A 539 -2.18 21.37 20.37
C ALA A 539 -3.01 20.61 19.32
N GLU A 540 -2.44 19.57 18.69
CA GLU A 540 -3.17 18.74 17.74
C GLU A 540 -4.27 17.90 18.41
N ALA A 541 -4.02 17.36 19.61
CA ALA A 541 -5.06 16.68 20.38
C ALA A 541 -6.19 17.65 20.78
N GLU A 542 -5.86 18.85 21.24
CA GLU A 542 -6.89 19.85 21.59
C GLU A 542 -7.69 20.31 20.36
N SER A 543 -7.03 20.46 19.21
CA SER A 543 -7.71 20.74 17.94
C SER A 543 -8.69 19.62 17.57
N LEU A 544 -8.26 18.35 17.69
CA LEU A 544 -9.13 17.18 17.48
C LEU A 544 -10.34 17.22 18.42
N TYR A 545 -10.12 17.44 19.71
CA TYR A 545 -11.18 17.52 20.72
C TYR A 545 -12.16 18.65 20.44
N SER A 546 -11.66 19.83 20.11
CA SER A 546 -12.47 21.01 19.76
C SER A 546 -13.33 20.75 18.52
N LYS A 547 -12.80 20.08 17.49
CA LYS A 547 -13.57 19.68 16.30
C LYS A 547 -14.68 18.69 16.65
N LEU A 548 -14.39 17.68 17.47
CA LEU A 548 -15.41 16.72 17.90
C LEU A 548 -16.53 17.41 18.70
N GLU A 549 -16.17 18.21 19.71
CA GLU A 549 -17.11 18.83 20.64
C GLU A 549 -17.96 19.93 20.01
N SER A 550 -17.33 20.86 19.29
CA SER A 550 -17.99 22.11 18.87
C SER A 550 -18.56 22.05 17.45
N ILE A 551 -18.18 21.04 16.66
CA ILE A 551 -18.55 20.96 15.24
C ILE A 551 -19.19 19.61 14.93
N ILE A 552 -18.45 18.51 15.04
CA ILE A 552 -18.84 17.23 14.44
C ILE A 552 -20.01 16.58 15.18
N LEU A 553 -19.94 16.46 16.50
CA LEU A 553 -21.03 15.87 17.30
C LEU A 553 -22.32 16.73 17.24
N PRO A 554 -22.26 18.07 17.38
CA PRO A 554 -23.44 18.92 17.15
C PRO A 554 -24.03 18.77 15.75
N LEU A 555 -23.20 18.65 14.71
CA LEU A 555 -23.65 18.45 13.34
C LEU A 555 -24.40 17.13 13.18
N TYR A 556 -23.86 16.04 13.73
CA TYR A 556 -24.45 14.70 13.65
C TYR A 556 -25.78 14.61 14.42
N TYR A 557 -25.84 15.16 15.64
CA TYR A 557 -27.01 15.03 16.52
C TYR A 557 -28.08 16.11 16.31
N GLY A 558 -27.67 17.36 16.04
CA GLY A 558 -28.56 18.51 15.95
C GLY A 558 -28.88 18.98 14.53
N GLU A 559 -27.97 18.75 13.57
CA GLU A 559 -28.06 19.32 12.21
C GLU A 559 -27.85 18.24 11.12
N ARG A 560 -28.54 17.10 11.26
CA ARG A 560 -28.34 15.91 10.40
C ARG A 560 -28.34 16.20 8.89
N HIS A 561 -29.19 17.11 8.42
CA HIS A 561 -29.22 17.49 7.00
C HIS A 561 -27.85 17.99 6.48
N ARG A 562 -27.14 18.79 7.28
CA ARG A 562 -25.79 19.28 6.94
C ARG A 562 -24.75 18.17 7.06
N PHE A 563 -24.91 17.25 8.01
CA PHE A 563 -24.04 16.07 8.07
C PHE A 563 -24.19 15.22 6.80
N LEU A 564 -25.42 15.01 6.33
CA LEU A 564 -25.69 14.30 5.07
C LEU A 564 -25.12 15.03 3.85
N GLU A 565 -25.16 16.36 3.82
CA GLU A 565 -24.45 17.14 2.80
C GLU A 565 -22.95 16.82 2.79
N VAL A 566 -22.30 16.78 3.96
CA VAL A 566 -20.88 16.40 4.06
C VAL A 566 -20.64 14.98 3.52
N MET A 567 -21.52 14.03 3.85
CA MET A 567 -21.43 12.66 3.33
C MET A 567 -21.53 12.62 1.80
N GLN A 568 -22.48 13.36 1.22
CA GLN A 568 -22.65 13.44 -0.24
C GLN A 568 -21.44 14.09 -0.92
N HIS A 569 -20.88 15.15 -0.34
CA HIS A 569 -19.69 15.81 -0.84
C HIS A 569 -18.44 14.92 -0.71
N ALA A 570 -18.33 14.12 0.35
CA ALA A 570 -17.25 13.13 0.46
C ALA A 570 -17.30 12.14 -0.72
N ILE A 571 -18.48 11.67 -1.13
CA ILE A 571 -18.61 10.82 -2.33
C ILE A 571 -18.32 11.62 -3.60
N ALA A 572 -18.97 12.78 -3.76
CA ALA A 572 -18.98 13.56 -5.00
C ALA A 572 -17.64 14.21 -5.34
N ILE A 573 -16.83 14.53 -4.33
CA ILE A 573 -15.52 15.17 -4.52
C ILE A 573 -14.42 14.14 -4.35
N ASN A 574 -14.40 13.45 -3.20
CA ASN A 574 -13.31 12.53 -2.90
C ASN A 574 -13.49 11.19 -3.62
N GLY A 575 -14.69 10.59 -3.57
CA GLY A 575 -14.97 9.32 -4.24
C GLY A 575 -14.77 9.37 -5.77
N SER A 576 -15.16 10.48 -6.41
CA SER A 576 -15.01 10.64 -7.87
C SER A 576 -13.60 10.97 -8.33
N PHE A 577 -12.69 11.39 -7.44
CA PHE A 577 -11.32 11.78 -7.79
C PHE A 577 -10.27 10.76 -7.34
N PHE A 578 -10.35 10.30 -6.09
CA PHE A 578 -9.38 9.39 -5.48
C PHE A 578 -9.70 7.92 -5.77
N ASN A 579 -10.01 7.61 -7.03
CA ASN A 579 -10.22 6.25 -7.52
C ASN A 579 -9.03 5.77 -8.37
N THR A 580 -8.87 4.44 -8.45
CA THR A 580 -7.79 3.84 -9.25
C THR A 580 -8.01 3.93 -10.76
N GLN A 581 -9.24 4.15 -11.25
CA GLN A 581 -9.49 4.39 -12.67
C GLN A 581 -8.72 5.63 -13.16
N ARG A 582 -8.90 6.77 -12.49
CA ARG A 582 -8.16 8.01 -12.76
C ARG A 582 -6.65 7.84 -12.57
N MET A 583 -6.24 7.12 -11.53
CA MET A 583 -4.82 6.84 -11.27
C MET A 583 -4.15 6.05 -12.39
N VAL A 584 -4.78 4.96 -12.82
CA VAL A 584 -4.25 4.10 -13.89
C VAL A 584 -4.28 4.83 -15.23
N GLN A 585 -5.32 5.62 -15.52
CA GLN A 585 -5.36 6.48 -16.70
C GLN A 585 -4.16 7.45 -16.73
N GLN A 586 -3.81 8.04 -15.59
CA GLN A 586 -2.64 8.92 -15.50
C GLN A 586 -1.32 8.14 -15.70
N TYR A 587 -1.18 6.93 -15.16
CA TYR A 587 -0.01 6.08 -15.49
C TYR A 587 0.06 5.74 -16.99
N ILE A 588 -1.07 5.50 -17.64
CA ILE A 588 -1.12 5.22 -19.08
C ILE A 588 -0.55 6.41 -19.87
N THR A 589 -1.05 7.61 -19.61
CA THR A 589 -0.63 8.82 -20.34
C THR A 589 0.78 9.24 -20.00
N ASP A 590 1.12 9.24 -18.71
CA ASP A 590 2.33 9.91 -18.22
C ASP A 590 3.53 8.97 -18.19
N ALA A 591 3.34 7.65 -18.05
CA ALA A 591 4.43 6.69 -17.87
C ALA A 591 4.50 5.60 -18.95
N TYR A 592 3.36 5.03 -19.36
CA TYR A 592 3.38 3.84 -20.22
C TYR A 592 3.45 4.16 -21.72
N LEU A 593 2.80 5.23 -22.19
CA LEU A 593 2.77 5.61 -23.61
C LEU A 593 3.92 6.54 -24.06
N ARG A 594 4.90 6.79 -23.18
CA ARG A 594 6.04 7.68 -23.47
C ARG A 594 6.94 7.22 -24.62
#